data_AF-A0A8I2K064-F1
#
_entry.id   AF-A0A8I2K064-F1
#
_cell.length_a   1.000
_cell.length_b   1.000
_cell.length_c   1.000
_cell.angle_alpha   90.00
_cell.angle_beta   90.00
_cell.angle_gamma   90.00
#
_symmetry.space_group_name_H-M   'P 1'
#
loop_
_entity.id
_entity.type
_entity.pdbx_description
1 polymer ?
#
loop_
_entity_poly.entity_id
_entity_poly.type
_entity_poly.pdbx_seq_one_letter_code
_entity_poly.pdbx_strand_id
1 'polypeptide(L)'
;MNGNKLEHNSIIRRLVLLLLLVFLQLTCSGVDVEIRCQPEQVSAFQGEKVVFTMEVANHMVGSIRPGTNHFISYHLYDPKGKLISYDNRRFRIPRVLRRKKTTTFQLPVYFDYSQSGDYVVEFDIVKEGEFWGSSKNWKTSRVKLYLKPLFSGEFKKKYLSFFCSTGNVLLDREQYLLRMTLKNSEILDANGNIFGFSPGSAYPQVWVRDTATFIAYTKRFYPIQTLARSVELFLEHQGVDGEVVDWVDVSGETGKNTVETDQESSLVLAAYETGRENTQWFYKKVKGKTVLTRLEMALEWVWKNKRSPRHHLIYSGFTADWGDIENTYPDQRATKLSDRSTPVFSIYTQAKYIQAIDCLIKIFKQLNSSKQKERMQKWAERLLTLKSQSKTLLYLEDKGYFITHIVPSDSRGKYYRMEKEMLAVGGNAEAIIADLMDHSQVERFLHVLEQRRKKYGLQTVSFTLIPPYPQGFFPHPLLIRPWSYQNGGQWDWIGARVVKALFLRGFKKEAENYLLEIVRKNLDRFNINEWEDRNGSPQGADFYVGAAGLIGECIFLGYRKKLNTSQKKGMMDYPSFQQLY
;
A
#
# COMPACT_ATOMS: atom_id res chain seq x y z
N MET A 1 25.29 1.48 -86.38
CA MET A 1 25.17 0.38 -85.40
C MET A 1 25.88 0.71 -84.07
N ASN A 2 25.59 1.84 -83.41
CA ASN A 2 26.22 2.19 -82.12
C ASN A 2 25.25 2.69 -81.02
N GLY A 3 23.93 2.69 -81.27
CA GLY A 3 22.93 3.15 -80.29
C GLY A 3 22.56 2.12 -79.22
N ASN A 4 22.48 0.83 -79.56
CA ASN A 4 21.94 -0.19 -78.66
C ASN A 4 22.90 -0.70 -77.57
N LYS A 5 24.22 -0.44 -77.66
CA LYS A 5 25.19 -0.88 -76.63
C LYS A 5 25.28 0.06 -75.43
N LEU A 6 24.91 1.35 -75.59
CA LEU A 6 24.98 2.34 -74.51
C LEU A 6 23.79 2.28 -73.56
N GLU A 7 22.57 2.03 -74.07
CA GLU A 7 21.38 1.87 -73.22
C GLU A 7 21.38 0.56 -72.43
N HIS A 8 21.85 -0.54 -73.01
CA HIS A 8 21.91 -1.83 -72.31
C HIS A 8 22.89 -1.79 -71.11
N ASN A 9 24.04 -1.12 -71.27
CA ASN A 9 25.00 -0.91 -70.18
C ASN A 9 24.51 0.05 -69.09
N SER A 10 23.64 1.02 -69.43
CA SER A 10 23.01 1.94 -68.48
C SER A 10 21.98 1.22 -67.61
N ILE A 11 21.15 0.36 -68.21
CA ILE A 11 20.13 -0.42 -67.52
C ILE A 11 20.77 -1.46 -66.60
N ILE A 12 21.83 -2.16 -67.05
CA ILE A 12 22.57 -3.11 -66.23
C ILE A 12 23.27 -2.40 -65.06
N ARG A 13 23.88 -1.22 -65.27
CA ARG A 13 24.47 -0.43 -64.16
C ARG A 13 23.44 0.04 -63.15
N ARG A 14 22.23 0.42 -63.58
CA ARG A 14 21.13 0.80 -62.68
C ARG A 14 20.58 -0.40 -61.91
N LEU A 15 20.45 -1.56 -62.54
CA LEU A 15 20.05 -2.82 -61.88
C LEU A 15 21.11 -3.31 -60.89
N VAL A 16 22.40 -3.20 -61.22
CA VAL A 16 23.51 -3.52 -60.32
C VAL A 16 23.59 -2.52 -59.16
N LEU A 17 23.34 -1.22 -59.37
CA LEU A 17 23.24 -0.25 -58.28
C LEU A 17 22.01 -0.50 -57.40
N LEU A 18 20.87 -0.87 -57.98
CA LEU A 18 19.65 -1.19 -57.23
C LEU A 18 19.82 -2.48 -56.43
N LEU A 19 20.44 -3.51 -57.02
CA LEU A 19 20.81 -4.75 -56.35
C LEU A 19 21.87 -4.50 -55.27
N LEU A 20 22.86 -3.62 -55.48
CA LEU A 20 23.84 -3.22 -54.46
C LEU A 20 23.22 -2.37 -53.36
N LEU A 21 22.22 -1.52 -53.64
CA LEU A 21 21.47 -0.76 -52.63
C LEU A 21 20.52 -1.66 -51.82
N VAL A 22 19.91 -2.65 -52.47
CA VAL A 22 19.11 -3.70 -51.81
C VAL A 22 20.01 -4.64 -51.01
N PHE A 23 21.20 -5.00 -51.51
CA PHE A 23 22.21 -5.77 -50.78
C PHE A 23 22.84 -4.97 -49.63
N LEU A 24 23.14 -3.68 -49.80
CA LEU A 24 23.62 -2.80 -48.71
C LEU A 24 22.53 -2.56 -47.65
N GLN A 25 21.25 -2.55 -48.03
CA GLN A 25 20.14 -2.56 -47.06
C GLN A 25 19.97 -3.93 -46.38
N LEU A 26 20.38 -5.03 -47.02
CA LEU A 26 20.38 -6.39 -46.47
C LEU A 26 21.66 -6.74 -45.68
N THR A 27 22.71 -5.92 -45.74
CA THR A 27 23.99 -6.13 -45.01
C THR A 27 24.30 -5.05 -43.98
N CYS A 28 23.28 -4.40 -43.40
CA CYS A 28 23.43 -3.81 -42.08
C CYS A 28 23.05 -4.87 -41.05
N SER A 29 24.04 -5.55 -40.49
CA SER A 29 23.94 -6.39 -39.29
C SER A 29 23.64 -5.55 -38.03
N GLY A 30 22.67 -4.65 -38.14
CA GLY A 30 22.24 -3.78 -37.07
C GLY A 30 21.30 -4.52 -36.15
N VAL A 31 21.65 -4.59 -34.86
CA VAL A 31 20.74 -5.04 -33.81
C VAL A 31 19.53 -4.10 -33.77
N ASP A 32 18.31 -4.63 -33.86
CA ASP A 32 17.06 -3.85 -33.87
C ASP A 32 16.83 -3.09 -32.55
N VAL A 33 17.11 -3.73 -31.42
CA VAL A 33 17.00 -3.15 -30.09
C VAL A 33 18.19 -3.57 -29.23
N GLU A 34 18.84 -2.62 -28.56
CA GLU A 34 19.91 -2.86 -27.61
C GLU A 34 19.54 -2.35 -26.22
N ILE A 35 19.71 -3.20 -25.21
CA ILE A 35 19.55 -2.85 -23.80
C ILE A 35 20.93 -2.73 -23.16
N ARG A 36 21.15 -1.64 -22.44
CA ARG A 36 22.24 -1.49 -21.46
C ARG A 36 21.64 -1.14 -20.12
N CYS A 37 22.23 -1.64 -19.05
CA CYS A 37 21.81 -1.27 -17.71
C CYS A 37 23.01 -1.00 -16.81
N GLN A 38 22.82 -0.09 -15.87
CA GLN A 38 23.77 0.22 -14.81
C GLN A 38 23.06 0.12 -13.45
N PRO A 39 23.75 -0.37 -12.41
CA PRO A 39 25.14 -0.87 -12.43
C PRO A 39 25.27 -2.29 -13.02
N GLU A 40 26.45 -2.62 -13.56
CA GLU A 40 26.77 -3.95 -14.13
C GLU A 40 27.06 -5.03 -13.06
N GLN A 41 27.27 -4.63 -11.81
CA GLN A 41 27.43 -5.53 -10.67
C GLN A 41 26.68 -4.97 -9.45
N VAL A 42 25.95 -5.84 -8.76
CA VAL A 42 25.16 -5.48 -7.57
C VAL A 42 25.33 -6.51 -6.46
N SER A 43 25.31 -6.02 -5.22
CA SER A 43 25.18 -6.84 -4.00
C SER A 43 23.90 -6.43 -3.29
N ALA A 44 22.99 -7.38 -3.10
CA ALA A 44 21.66 -7.13 -2.55
C ALA A 44 21.24 -8.27 -1.63
N PHE A 45 20.43 -7.99 -0.61
CA PHE A 45 19.77 -9.05 0.15
C PHE A 45 18.56 -9.61 -0.59
N GLN A 46 18.16 -10.84 -0.29
CA GLN A 46 16.91 -11.42 -0.78
C GLN A 46 15.72 -10.48 -0.50
N GLY A 47 14.96 -10.16 -1.54
CA GLY A 47 13.84 -9.23 -1.54
C GLY A 47 14.23 -7.75 -1.65
N GLU A 48 15.53 -7.38 -1.61
CA GLU A 48 15.94 -5.97 -1.63
C GLU A 48 15.68 -5.31 -2.99
N LYS A 49 15.06 -4.12 -2.95
CA LYS A 49 14.89 -3.26 -4.12
C LYS A 49 16.24 -2.76 -4.63
N VAL A 50 16.54 -3.07 -5.88
CA VAL A 50 17.68 -2.54 -6.64
C VAL A 50 17.13 -1.73 -7.81
N VAL A 51 17.60 -0.49 -7.97
CA VAL A 51 17.16 0.38 -9.06
C VAL A 51 18.22 0.38 -10.15
N PHE A 52 17.85 -0.10 -11.34
CA PHE A 52 18.70 -0.10 -12.51
C PHE A 52 18.40 1.09 -13.41
N THR A 53 19.43 1.81 -13.85
CA THR A 53 19.32 2.76 -14.95
C THR A 53 19.36 1.98 -16.26
N MET A 54 18.22 1.89 -16.94
CA MET A 54 18.08 1.22 -18.23
C MET A 54 18.28 2.23 -19.35
N GLU A 55 19.11 1.89 -20.32
CA GLU A 55 19.29 2.60 -21.58
C GLU A 55 18.90 1.65 -22.72
N VAL A 56 17.82 2.00 -23.43
CA VAL A 56 17.30 1.17 -24.53
C VAL A 56 17.40 1.93 -25.84
N ALA A 57 18.27 1.47 -26.74
CA ALA A 57 18.39 1.97 -28.10
C ALA A 57 17.43 1.18 -29.00
N ASN A 58 16.45 1.87 -29.57
CA ASN A 58 15.51 1.27 -30.52
C ASN A 58 15.87 1.73 -31.94
N HIS A 59 16.44 0.83 -32.74
CA HIS A 59 16.83 1.07 -34.14
C HIS A 59 15.72 0.72 -35.14
N MET A 60 14.65 0.06 -34.69
CA MET A 60 13.51 -0.29 -35.52
C MET A 60 12.83 0.94 -36.13
N VAL A 61 12.07 0.71 -37.21
CA VAL A 61 11.22 1.74 -37.84
C VAL A 61 10.03 2.11 -36.93
N GLY A 62 9.59 1.20 -36.07
CA GLY A 62 8.49 1.38 -35.11
C GLY A 62 8.95 1.80 -33.71
N SER A 63 8.07 2.46 -32.96
CA SER A 63 8.30 2.75 -31.54
C SER A 63 7.58 1.71 -30.67
N ILE A 64 8.20 1.30 -29.56
CA ILE A 64 7.52 0.48 -28.54
C ILE A 64 6.87 1.43 -27.54
N ARG A 65 5.55 1.31 -27.35
CA ARG A 65 4.78 2.22 -26.49
C ARG A 65 4.35 1.50 -25.21
N PRO A 66 4.21 2.21 -24.08
CA PRO A 66 3.54 1.64 -22.92
C PRO A 66 2.15 1.11 -23.32
N GLY A 67 1.82 -0.10 -22.90
CA GLY A 67 0.53 -0.73 -23.20
C GLY A 67 0.49 -1.58 -24.48
N THR A 68 1.55 -1.66 -25.29
CA THR A 68 1.58 -2.54 -26.48
C THR A 68 1.98 -3.99 -26.17
N ASN A 69 1.63 -4.51 -24.99
CA ASN A 69 2.04 -5.84 -24.51
C ASN A 69 3.57 -6.09 -24.49
N HIS A 70 4.38 -5.04 -24.50
CA HIS A 70 5.83 -5.15 -24.33
C HIS A 70 6.21 -4.87 -22.88
N PHE A 71 7.09 -5.70 -22.34
CA PHE A 71 7.60 -5.60 -20.97
C PHE A 71 9.10 -5.81 -20.96
N ILE A 72 9.77 -5.26 -19.96
CA ILE A 72 11.08 -5.76 -19.56
C ILE A 72 10.86 -6.93 -18.61
N SER A 73 11.65 -7.97 -18.76
CA SER A 73 11.77 -9.06 -17.81
C SER A 73 13.25 -9.45 -17.73
N TYR A 74 13.55 -10.50 -16.99
CA TYR A 74 14.91 -11.01 -16.86
C TYR A 74 14.94 -12.52 -16.75
N HIS A 75 16.10 -13.08 -17.04
CA HIS A 75 16.46 -14.47 -16.81
C HIS A 75 17.62 -14.54 -15.82
N LEU A 76 17.64 -15.58 -15.00
CA LEU A 76 18.67 -15.78 -13.99
C LEU A 76 19.53 -16.97 -14.38
N TYR A 77 20.85 -16.78 -14.35
CA TYR A 77 21.84 -17.83 -14.61
C TYR A 77 22.80 -17.95 -13.43
N ASP A 78 23.41 -19.11 -13.27
CA ASP A 78 24.56 -19.26 -12.39
C ASP A 78 25.84 -18.68 -13.04
N PRO A 79 26.96 -18.56 -12.30
CA PRO A 79 28.21 -18.03 -12.84
C PRO A 79 28.83 -18.88 -13.97
N LYS A 80 28.38 -20.13 -14.14
CA LYS A 80 28.80 -21.06 -15.20
C LYS A 80 27.92 -20.94 -16.45
N GLY A 81 26.90 -20.09 -16.44
CA GLY A 81 25.97 -19.87 -17.55
C GLY A 81 24.79 -20.85 -17.58
N LYS A 82 24.57 -21.65 -16.55
CA LYS A 82 23.38 -22.52 -16.45
C LYS A 82 22.17 -21.68 -16.09
N LEU A 83 21.08 -21.84 -16.84
CA LEU A 83 19.80 -21.20 -16.55
C LEU A 83 19.23 -21.70 -15.21
N ILE A 84 18.96 -20.79 -14.29
CA ILE A 84 18.37 -21.02 -12.98
C ILE A 84 16.87 -20.70 -12.98
N SER A 85 16.50 -19.57 -13.58
CA SER A 85 15.09 -19.17 -13.70
C SER A 85 14.85 -18.45 -15.02
N TYR A 86 13.90 -18.95 -15.80
CA TYR A 86 13.43 -18.35 -17.04
C TYR A 86 12.11 -17.62 -16.80
N ASP A 87 11.76 -16.69 -17.68
CA ASP A 87 10.41 -16.09 -17.69
C ASP A 87 10.01 -15.36 -16.39
N ASN A 88 10.94 -14.61 -15.77
CA ASN A 88 10.67 -13.94 -14.49
C ASN A 88 9.72 -12.73 -14.65
N ARG A 89 9.47 -12.04 -13.54
CA ARG A 89 8.53 -10.92 -13.44
C ARG A 89 8.56 -9.93 -14.61
N ARG A 90 7.37 -9.47 -15.00
CA ARG A 90 7.18 -8.39 -15.98
C ARG A 90 7.24 -7.02 -15.34
N PHE A 91 7.97 -6.14 -16.00
CA PHE A 91 8.05 -4.73 -15.68
C PHE A 91 7.55 -3.91 -16.85
N ARG A 92 6.54 -3.07 -16.60
CA ARG A 92 6.02 -2.16 -17.63
C ARG A 92 7.11 -1.17 -18.03
N ILE A 93 7.25 -0.95 -19.33
CA ILE A 93 8.16 0.06 -19.84
C ILE A 93 7.54 1.44 -19.54
N PRO A 94 8.19 2.29 -18.73
CA PRO A 94 7.56 3.50 -18.18
C PRO A 94 7.46 4.65 -19.19
N ARG A 95 8.14 4.54 -20.33
CA ARG A 95 8.22 5.58 -21.37
C ARG A 95 8.21 4.96 -22.76
N VAL A 96 7.83 5.73 -23.75
CA VAL A 96 7.88 5.30 -25.16
C VAL A 96 9.33 5.09 -25.57
N LEU A 97 9.69 3.88 -26.02
CA LEU A 97 10.96 3.59 -26.67
C LEU A 97 10.86 4.08 -28.12
N ARG A 98 11.20 5.34 -28.33
CA ARG A 98 11.03 6.02 -29.61
C ARG A 98 11.92 5.39 -30.68
N ARG A 99 11.37 5.18 -31.87
CA ARG A 99 12.12 4.72 -33.05
C ARG A 99 13.38 5.55 -33.29
N LYS A 100 14.46 4.90 -33.70
CA LYS A 100 15.78 5.49 -33.99
C LYS A 100 16.31 6.40 -32.88
N LYS A 101 15.96 6.12 -31.61
CA LYS A 101 16.39 6.88 -30.45
C LYS A 101 16.74 5.96 -29.29
N THR A 102 17.62 6.47 -28.44
CA THR A 102 17.91 5.91 -27.14
C THR A 102 16.99 6.51 -26.09
N THR A 103 16.43 5.68 -25.22
CA THR A 103 15.56 6.10 -24.12
C THR A 103 16.13 5.59 -22.80
N THR A 104 16.25 6.48 -21.82
CA THR A 104 16.75 6.15 -20.47
C THR A 104 15.63 6.23 -19.44
N PHE A 105 15.57 5.27 -18.52
CA PHE A 105 14.64 5.25 -17.40
C PHE A 105 15.14 4.38 -16.26
N GLN A 106 14.58 4.59 -15.07
CA GLN A 106 14.87 3.77 -13.89
C GLN A 106 13.94 2.56 -13.83
N LEU A 107 14.48 1.40 -13.45
CA LEU A 107 13.77 0.13 -13.31
C LEU A 107 14.04 -0.46 -11.92
N PRO A 108 13.09 -0.36 -10.97
CA PRO A 108 13.20 -1.05 -9.69
C PRO A 108 12.94 -2.56 -9.86
N VAL A 109 13.88 -3.37 -9.41
CA VAL A 109 13.83 -4.84 -9.45
C VAL A 109 14.04 -5.38 -8.03
N TYR A 110 13.32 -6.44 -7.70
CA TYR A 110 13.38 -7.11 -6.40
C TYR A 110 13.85 -8.55 -6.62
N PHE A 111 14.88 -8.98 -5.90
CA PHE A 111 15.48 -10.30 -6.06
C PHE A 111 15.09 -11.22 -4.90
N ASP A 112 13.95 -11.90 -5.00
CA ASP A 112 13.33 -12.72 -3.94
C ASP A 112 13.66 -14.23 -4.03
N TYR A 113 14.67 -14.60 -4.84
CA TYR A 113 15.10 -16.00 -4.97
C TYR A 113 15.47 -16.63 -3.65
N SER A 114 14.99 -17.85 -3.39
CA SER A 114 15.16 -18.56 -2.11
C SER A 114 16.60 -18.95 -1.80
N GLN A 115 17.45 -19.13 -2.81
CA GLN A 115 18.87 -19.45 -2.64
C GLN A 115 19.75 -18.21 -2.78
N SER A 116 20.52 -17.89 -1.76
CA SER A 116 21.57 -16.87 -1.83
C SER A 116 22.78 -17.38 -2.61
N GLY A 117 23.50 -16.50 -3.30
CA GLY A 117 24.70 -16.86 -4.06
C GLY A 117 25.04 -15.85 -5.15
N ASP A 118 26.01 -16.22 -5.98
CA ASP A 118 26.39 -15.47 -7.18
C ASP A 118 25.52 -15.87 -8.37
N TYR A 119 25.03 -14.88 -9.10
CA TYR A 119 24.17 -15.05 -10.26
C TYR A 119 24.52 -14.06 -11.38
N VAL A 120 24.03 -14.35 -12.58
CA VAL A 120 23.97 -13.42 -13.70
C VAL A 120 22.51 -13.17 -14.05
N VAL A 121 22.10 -11.90 -13.99
CA VAL A 121 20.77 -11.43 -14.37
C VAL A 121 20.84 -10.92 -15.81
N GLU A 122 20.08 -11.52 -16.71
CA GLU A 122 19.97 -11.08 -18.11
C GLU A 122 18.64 -10.38 -18.34
N PHE A 123 18.65 -9.07 -18.52
CA PHE A 123 17.49 -8.28 -18.90
C PHE A 123 17.17 -8.42 -20.39
N ASP A 124 15.91 -8.70 -20.69
CA ASP A 124 15.37 -8.83 -22.04
C ASP A 124 14.00 -8.12 -22.15
N ILE A 125 13.59 -7.80 -23.38
CA ILE A 125 12.24 -7.31 -23.68
C ILE A 125 11.40 -8.48 -24.17
N VAL A 126 10.22 -8.66 -23.60
CA VAL A 126 9.22 -9.64 -24.05
C VAL A 126 8.02 -8.93 -24.63
N LYS A 127 7.55 -9.40 -25.79
CA LYS A 127 6.22 -9.09 -26.31
C LYS A 127 5.31 -10.25 -25.94
N GLU A 128 4.41 -10.01 -24.99
CA GLU A 128 3.56 -11.05 -24.39
C GLU A 128 2.77 -11.82 -25.45
N GLY A 129 2.79 -13.15 -25.33
CA GLY A 129 2.15 -14.07 -26.27
C GLY A 129 2.81 -14.17 -27.65
N GLU A 130 3.94 -13.49 -27.88
CA GLU A 130 4.56 -13.43 -29.22
C GLU A 130 6.03 -13.85 -29.22
N PHE A 131 6.93 -13.10 -28.57
CA PHE A 131 8.37 -13.41 -28.61
C PHE A 131 9.18 -12.73 -27.50
N TRP A 132 10.40 -13.25 -27.30
CA TRP A 132 11.48 -12.61 -26.54
C TRP A 132 12.42 -11.86 -27.48
N GLY A 133 12.91 -10.70 -27.07
CA GLY A 133 13.82 -9.87 -27.86
C GLY A 133 15.07 -10.64 -28.26
N SER A 134 15.63 -11.41 -27.32
CA SER A 134 16.73 -12.34 -27.59
C SER A 134 16.45 -13.32 -28.73
N SER A 135 15.21 -13.81 -28.88
CA SER A 135 14.82 -14.70 -29.99
C SER A 135 14.71 -13.97 -31.34
N LYS A 136 14.77 -12.64 -31.35
CA LYS A 136 14.83 -11.78 -32.54
C LYS A 136 16.23 -11.18 -32.74
N ASN A 137 17.26 -11.73 -32.08
CA ASN A 137 18.62 -11.20 -32.06
C ASN A 137 18.73 -9.77 -31.50
N TRP A 138 17.77 -9.33 -30.67
CA TRP A 138 17.94 -8.09 -29.91
C TRP A 138 19.01 -8.29 -28.83
N LYS A 139 19.79 -7.25 -28.54
CA LYS A 139 20.89 -7.33 -27.60
C LYS A 139 20.38 -7.11 -26.17
N THR A 140 20.47 -8.16 -25.37
CA THR A 140 20.15 -8.18 -23.93
C THR A 140 21.25 -7.51 -23.10
N SER A 141 20.96 -7.26 -21.82
CA SER A 141 21.93 -6.71 -20.87
C SER A 141 22.15 -7.66 -19.70
N ARG A 142 23.41 -7.94 -19.34
CA ARG A 142 23.76 -8.86 -18.25
C ARG A 142 24.39 -8.13 -17.06
N VAL A 143 23.94 -8.47 -15.86
CA VAL A 143 24.41 -7.92 -14.58
C VAL A 143 24.87 -9.04 -13.68
N LYS A 144 26.01 -8.87 -13.00
CA LYS A 144 26.45 -9.77 -11.93
C LYS A 144 25.72 -9.45 -10.62
N LEU A 145 25.05 -10.42 -10.03
CA LEU A 145 24.32 -10.28 -8.78
C LEU A 145 24.97 -11.16 -7.70
N TYR A 146 25.42 -10.55 -6.61
CA TYR A 146 25.71 -11.25 -5.37
C TYR A 146 24.50 -11.13 -4.43
N LEU A 147 23.71 -12.19 -4.35
CA LEU A 147 22.47 -12.24 -3.57
C LEU A 147 22.75 -12.79 -2.17
N LYS A 148 22.56 -11.95 -1.16
CA LYS A 148 22.81 -12.27 0.26
C LYS A 148 21.55 -12.77 0.96
N PRO A 149 21.66 -13.69 1.93
CA PRO A 149 20.49 -14.20 2.65
C PRO A 149 19.80 -13.10 3.48
N LEU A 150 18.48 -13.01 3.37
CA LEU A 150 17.66 -12.06 4.15
C LEU A 150 17.83 -12.33 5.65
N PHE A 151 17.67 -13.59 6.07
CA PHE A 151 17.75 -14.01 7.48
C PHE A 151 19.21 -14.19 7.92
N SER A 152 19.96 -13.08 7.98
CA SER A 152 21.39 -13.10 8.28
C SER A 152 21.80 -12.10 9.34
N GLY A 153 22.94 -12.36 9.99
CA GLY A 153 23.57 -11.41 10.90
C GLY A 153 23.96 -10.10 10.21
N GLU A 154 24.34 -10.16 8.93
CA GLU A 154 24.69 -8.98 8.13
C GLU A 154 23.47 -8.08 7.89
N PHE A 155 22.33 -8.65 7.45
CA PHE A 155 21.10 -7.87 7.31
C PHE A 155 20.66 -7.27 8.65
N LYS A 156 20.69 -8.08 9.71
CA LYS A 156 20.31 -7.64 11.06
C LYS A 156 21.13 -6.43 11.50
N LYS A 157 22.46 -6.50 11.35
CA LYS A 157 23.38 -5.42 11.69
C LYS A 157 23.15 -4.17 10.83
N LYS A 158 22.83 -4.33 9.54
CA LYS A 158 22.72 -3.22 8.60
C LYS A 158 21.38 -2.49 8.68
N TYR A 159 20.27 -3.21 8.81
CA TYR A 159 18.94 -2.65 8.63
C TYR A 159 17.99 -2.84 9.81
N LEU A 160 18.17 -3.88 10.63
CA LEU A 160 17.24 -4.24 11.70
C LEU A 160 17.71 -3.69 13.06
N SER A 161 17.81 -2.37 13.16
CA SER A 161 18.26 -1.65 14.38
C SER A 161 17.34 -1.88 15.59
N PHE A 162 16.07 -2.17 15.33
CA PHE A 162 15.09 -2.58 16.32
C PHE A 162 14.67 -4.04 16.08
N PHE A 163 14.64 -4.83 17.15
CA PHE A 163 14.26 -6.25 17.11
C PHE A 163 13.59 -6.65 18.43
N CYS A 164 12.39 -7.21 18.35
CA CYS A 164 11.65 -7.77 19.47
C CYS A 164 11.84 -9.29 19.50
N SER A 165 12.61 -9.80 20.46
CA SER A 165 12.76 -11.25 20.63
C SER A 165 11.46 -11.86 21.16
N THR A 166 10.76 -12.61 20.30
CA THR A 166 9.45 -13.17 20.65
C THR A 166 9.56 -14.55 21.30
N GLY A 167 10.64 -15.27 21.01
CA GLY A 167 10.80 -16.70 21.33
C GLY A 167 10.07 -17.62 20.34
N ASN A 168 9.50 -17.06 19.27
CA ASN A 168 8.88 -17.80 18.18
C ASN A 168 9.67 -17.52 16.89
N VAL A 169 10.27 -18.57 16.32
CA VAL A 169 11.15 -18.44 15.14
C VAL A 169 10.47 -17.80 13.94
N LEU A 170 9.16 -17.97 13.77
CA LEU A 170 8.42 -17.39 12.65
C LEU A 170 8.24 -15.89 12.84
N LEU A 171 7.81 -15.44 14.04
CA LEU A 171 7.67 -14.01 14.34
C LEU A 171 9.02 -13.28 14.34
N ASP A 172 10.08 -13.97 14.78
CA ASP A 172 11.44 -13.44 14.76
C ASP A 172 11.96 -13.29 13.32
N ARG A 173 11.65 -14.24 12.43
CA ARG A 173 11.97 -14.13 10.98
C ARG A 173 11.12 -13.05 10.29
N GLU A 174 9.85 -12.93 10.63
CA GLU A 174 8.94 -11.94 10.03
C GLU A 174 9.50 -10.53 10.14
N GLN A 175 10.11 -10.18 11.27
CA GLN A 175 10.69 -8.84 11.47
C GLN A 175 11.76 -8.45 10.43
N TYR A 176 12.47 -9.42 9.84
CA TYR A 176 13.38 -9.16 8.72
C TYR A 176 12.62 -8.76 7.47
N LEU A 177 11.54 -9.49 7.16
CA LEU A 177 10.68 -9.20 6.02
C LEU A 177 9.95 -7.87 6.18
N LEU A 178 9.41 -7.58 7.39
CA LEU A 178 8.82 -6.27 7.69
C LEU A 178 9.81 -5.14 7.45
N ARG A 179 11.06 -5.28 7.93
CA ARG A 179 12.09 -4.26 7.74
C ARG A 179 12.47 -4.10 6.27
N MET A 180 12.55 -5.20 5.52
CA MET A 180 12.80 -5.18 4.08
C MET A 180 11.68 -4.44 3.34
N THR A 181 10.42 -4.74 3.67
CA THR A 181 9.26 -4.06 3.11
C THR A 181 9.31 -2.55 3.35
N LEU A 182 9.60 -2.10 4.58
CA LEU A 182 9.78 -0.66 4.88
C LEU A 182 10.94 -0.02 4.09
N LYS A 183 12.04 -0.76 3.87
CA LYS A 183 13.17 -0.26 3.08
C LYS A 183 12.78 -0.09 1.62
N ASN A 184 12.07 -1.07 1.09
CA ASN A 184 11.67 -1.10 -0.31
C ASN A 184 10.65 -0.02 -0.65
N SER A 185 9.88 0.48 0.33
CA SER A 185 8.94 1.57 0.11
C SER A 185 9.57 2.96 0.12
N GLU A 186 10.85 3.12 0.47
CA GLU A 186 11.51 4.43 0.47
C GLU A 186 11.43 5.10 -0.92
N ILE A 187 10.86 6.31 -0.94
CA ILE A 187 10.86 7.25 -2.07
C ILE A 187 11.89 8.32 -1.76
N LEU A 188 12.83 8.52 -2.69
CA LEU A 188 13.89 9.53 -2.56
C LEU A 188 13.57 10.77 -3.40
N ASP A 189 13.93 11.94 -2.88
CA ASP A 189 13.94 13.19 -3.64
C ASP A 189 15.18 13.29 -4.55
N ALA A 190 15.26 14.39 -5.32
CA ALA A 190 16.38 14.62 -6.25
C ALA A 190 17.75 14.74 -5.56
N ASN A 191 17.79 15.00 -4.25
CA ASN A 191 19.01 15.10 -3.45
C ASN A 191 19.36 13.78 -2.74
N GLY A 192 18.57 12.73 -2.95
CA GLY A 192 18.75 11.43 -2.30
C GLY A 192 18.22 11.35 -0.86
N ASN A 193 17.47 12.36 -0.39
CA ASN A 193 16.80 12.30 0.91
C ASN A 193 15.47 11.56 0.79
N ILE A 194 15.02 10.93 1.88
CA ILE A 194 13.70 10.30 1.91
C ILE A 194 12.62 11.40 1.81
N PHE A 195 11.88 11.38 0.70
CA PHE A 195 10.68 12.17 0.48
C PHE A 195 9.51 11.60 1.28
N GLY A 196 9.35 10.27 1.24
CA GLY A 196 8.35 9.53 1.99
C GLY A 196 8.39 8.05 1.63
N PHE A 197 7.26 7.37 1.82
CA PHE A 197 7.18 5.93 1.60
C PHE A 197 6.00 5.61 0.69
N SER A 198 6.22 4.79 -0.33
CA SER A 198 5.15 4.28 -1.18
C SER A 198 4.35 3.19 -0.45
N PRO A 199 3.06 3.02 -0.75
CA PRO A 199 2.29 1.88 -0.25
C PRO A 199 2.90 0.52 -0.60
N GLY A 200 3.54 0.41 -1.77
CA GLY A 200 4.20 -0.81 -2.26
C GLY A 200 4.81 -0.60 -3.64
N SER A 201 5.21 -1.69 -4.31
CA SER A 201 5.95 -1.66 -5.57
C SER A 201 5.22 -1.02 -6.76
N ALA A 202 3.89 -0.89 -6.70
CA ALA A 202 3.07 -0.35 -7.79
C ALA A 202 2.76 1.16 -7.67
N TYR A 203 3.26 1.83 -6.61
CA TYR A 203 2.88 3.20 -6.27
C TYR A 203 4.09 4.13 -6.30
N PRO A 204 4.02 5.25 -7.05
CA PRO A 204 5.05 6.28 -7.01
C PRO A 204 4.77 7.37 -5.96
N GLN A 205 3.61 7.37 -5.30
CA GLN A 205 3.19 8.45 -4.39
C GLN A 205 3.28 8.05 -2.91
N VAL A 206 3.31 9.06 -2.04
CA VAL A 206 3.11 8.92 -0.59
C VAL A 206 1.62 9.06 -0.31
N TRP A 207 1.03 8.11 0.43
CA TRP A 207 -0.40 8.10 0.77
C TRP A 207 -0.62 8.32 2.27
N VAL A 208 -1.59 9.16 2.64
CA VAL A 208 -1.82 9.56 4.04
C VAL A 208 -2.35 8.41 4.88
N ARG A 209 -3.23 7.57 4.32
CA ARG A 209 -3.80 6.39 4.98
C ARG A 209 -2.72 5.35 5.29
N ASP A 210 -1.89 5.04 4.31
CA ASP A 210 -0.76 4.11 4.48
C ASP A 210 0.22 4.68 5.51
N THR A 211 0.57 5.97 5.41
CA THR A 211 1.43 6.65 6.38
C THR A 211 0.89 6.49 7.80
N ALA A 212 -0.38 6.80 8.03
CA ALA A 212 -1.03 6.63 9.33
C ALA A 212 -1.03 5.17 9.83
N THR A 213 -1.05 4.22 8.91
CA THR A 213 -1.09 2.79 9.21
C THR A 213 0.26 2.26 9.68
N PHE A 214 1.37 2.66 9.03
CA PHE A 214 2.68 2.06 9.34
C PHE A 214 3.55 2.85 10.31
N ILE A 215 3.29 4.16 10.48
CA ILE A 215 4.23 5.08 11.13
C ILE A 215 4.58 4.69 12.59
N ALA A 216 3.65 4.09 13.32
CA ALA A 216 3.84 3.65 14.71
C ALA A 216 4.98 2.61 14.84
N TYR A 217 5.12 1.74 13.85
CA TYR A 217 6.19 0.75 13.77
C TYR A 217 7.45 1.33 13.10
N THR A 218 7.29 2.07 12.01
CA THR A 218 8.39 2.60 11.21
C THR A 218 9.32 3.54 11.99
N LYS A 219 8.80 4.29 12.98
CA LYS A 219 9.63 5.17 13.84
C LYS A 219 10.72 4.46 14.64
N ARG A 220 10.71 3.12 14.67
CA ARG A 220 11.80 2.33 15.28
C ARG A 220 13.05 2.22 14.43
N PHE A 221 12.95 2.51 13.13
CA PHE A 221 14.03 2.33 12.17
C PHE A 221 14.51 3.63 11.53
N TYR A 222 13.70 4.69 11.61
CA TYR A 222 13.97 5.97 10.97
C TYR A 222 13.99 7.10 12.00
N PRO A 223 14.82 8.15 11.80
CA PRO A 223 14.74 9.36 12.59
C PRO A 223 13.33 9.97 12.54
N ILE A 224 12.83 10.42 13.69
CA ILE A 224 11.47 10.97 13.77
C ILE A 224 11.28 12.19 12.86
N GLN A 225 12.34 12.95 12.58
CA GLN A 225 12.34 14.10 11.67
C GLN A 225 12.04 13.68 10.22
N THR A 226 12.54 12.52 9.79
CA THR A 226 12.25 11.95 8.46
C THR A 226 10.76 11.62 8.34
N LEU A 227 10.18 11.02 9.38
CA LEU A 227 8.75 10.70 9.40
C LEU A 227 7.88 11.94 9.53
N ALA A 228 8.30 12.92 10.32
CA ALA A 228 7.64 14.22 10.42
C ALA A 228 7.56 14.91 9.06
N ARG A 229 8.60 14.81 8.23
CA ARG A 229 8.57 15.36 6.87
C ARG A 229 7.44 14.74 6.03
N SER A 230 7.25 13.43 6.09
CA SER A 230 6.16 12.75 5.37
C SER A 230 4.77 13.24 5.82
N VAL A 231 4.58 13.52 7.11
CA VAL A 231 3.32 14.13 7.61
C VAL A 231 3.19 15.59 7.18
N GLU A 232 4.28 16.34 7.19
CA GLU A 232 4.31 17.74 6.77
C GLU A 232 3.96 17.93 5.30
N LEU A 233 4.26 16.97 4.42
CA LEU A 233 3.83 17.01 3.01
C LEU A 233 2.32 17.22 2.88
N PHE A 234 1.51 16.50 3.68
CA PHE A 234 0.05 16.64 3.66
C PHE A 234 -0.40 17.96 4.29
N LEU A 235 0.29 18.44 5.33
CA LEU A 235 0.01 19.75 5.93
C LEU A 235 0.33 20.92 4.98
N GLU A 236 1.32 20.74 4.09
CA GLU A 236 1.67 21.69 3.04
C GLU A 236 0.63 21.73 1.93
N HIS A 237 0.04 20.60 1.56
CA HIS A 237 -0.98 20.50 0.51
C HIS A 237 -2.43 20.60 1.05
N GLN A 238 -2.60 20.70 2.37
CA GLN A 238 -3.91 20.88 3.00
C GLN A 238 -4.61 22.15 2.51
N GLY A 239 -5.89 22.02 2.17
CA GLY A 239 -6.77 23.12 1.81
C GLY A 239 -6.84 24.20 2.89
N VAL A 240 -7.15 25.44 2.49
CA VAL A 240 -7.27 26.58 3.41
C VAL A 240 -8.39 26.42 4.44
N ASP A 241 -9.38 25.58 4.13
CA ASP A 241 -10.53 25.21 4.94
C ASP A 241 -10.30 23.97 5.82
N GLY A 242 -9.22 23.22 5.56
CA GLY A 242 -8.80 22.04 6.32
C GLY A 242 -8.84 20.72 5.55
N GLU A 243 -9.36 20.67 4.32
CA GLU A 243 -9.42 19.44 3.52
C GLU A 243 -8.03 18.84 3.27
N VAL A 244 -7.92 17.51 3.32
CA VAL A 244 -6.64 16.79 3.17
C VAL A 244 -6.66 15.93 1.90
N VAL A 245 -5.59 16.01 1.11
CA VAL A 245 -5.38 15.15 -0.07
C VAL A 245 -5.02 13.71 0.33
N ASP A 246 -5.34 12.72 -0.51
CA ASP A 246 -4.96 11.31 -0.26
C ASP A 246 -3.46 11.10 -0.41
N TRP A 247 -2.90 11.64 -1.48
CA TRP A 247 -1.53 11.37 -1.87
C TRP A 247 -0.83 12.60 -2.41
N VAL A 248 0.50 12.57 -2.27
CA VAL A 248 1.43 13.55 -2.82
C VAL A 248 2.58 12.79 -3.48
N ASP A 249 2.98 13.19 -4.68
CA ASP A 249 4.15 12.62 -5.35
C ASP A 249 5.36 13.58 -5.33
N VAL A 250 6.50 13.10 -5.80
CA VAL A 250 7.76 13.87 -5.81
C VAL A 250 7.72 15.12 -6.70
N SER A 251 6.76 15.21 -7.63
CA SER A 251 6.56 16.40 -8.47
C SER A 251 5.65 17.44 -7.83
N GLY A 252 4.99 17.09 -6.70
CA GLY A 252 4.00 17.92 -6.03
C GLY A 252 2.59 17.75 -6.58
N GLU A 253 2.36 16.77 -7.47
CA GLU A 253 1.00 16.40 -7.87
C GLU A 253 0.28 15.74 -6.69
N THR A 254 -1.04 15.93 -6.66
CA THR A 254 -1.90 15.42 -5.59
C THR A 254 -3.21 14.88 -6.14
N GLY A 255 -3.87 14.03 -5.35
CA GLY A 255 -5.21 13.53 -5.63
C GLY A 255 -5.96 13.21 -4.35
N LYS A 256 -7.28 13.03 -4.47
CA LYS A 256 -8.17 12.63 -3.37
C LYS A 256 -9.34 11.81 -3.89
N ASN A 257 -9.55 10.60 -3.38
CA ASN A 257 -10.75 9.82 -3.62
C ASN A 257 -11.85 10.33 -2.69
N THR A 258 -12.81 11.07 -3.25
CA THR A 258 -13.79 11.83 -2.44
C THR A 258 -14.91 10.96 -1.88
N VAL A 259 -15.05 9.72 -2.37
CA VAL A 259 -15.96 8.70 -1.79
C VAL A 259 -15.51 8.28 -0.39
N GLU A 260 -14.23 8.41 -0.09
CA GLU A 260 -13.67 8.12 1.23
C GLU A 260 -13.76 9.35 2.15
N THR A 261 -13.70 9.12 3.46
CA THR A 261 -13.73 10.21 4.46
C THR A 261 -12.82 9.84 5.64
N ASP A 262 -11.60 9.41 5.33
CA ASP A 262 -10.60 9.03 6.33
C ASP A 262 -9.24 9.70 6.12
N GLN A 263 -9.06 10.57 5.12
CA GLN A 263 -7.79 11.28 4.89
C GLN A 263 -7.47 12.24 6.04
N GLU A 264 -8.46 13.03 6.47
CA GLU A 264 -8.32 13.96 7.58
C GLU A 264 -8.05 13.22 8.89
N SER A 265 -8.75 12.09 9.11
CA SER A 265 -8.53 11.21 10.25
C SER A 265 -7.12 10.62 10.22
N SER A 266 -6.68 10.11 9.06
CA SER A 266 -5.36 9.52 8.86
C SER A 266 -4.24 10.53 9.12
N LEU A 267 -4.39 11.78 8.66
CA LEU A 267 -3.43 12.83 8.95
C LEU A 267 -3.24 13.05 10.46
N VAL A 268 -4.33 13.10 11.22
CA VAL A 268 -4.27 13.26 12.68
C VAL A 268 -3.65 12.05 13.37
N LEU A 269 -4.00 10.83 12.94
CA LEU A 269 -3.42 9.61 13.47
C LEU A 269 -1.91 9.55 13.21
N ALA A 270 -1.47 9.88 12.00
CA ALA A 270 -0.05 9.93 11.65
C ALA A 270 0.69 10.99 12.48
N ALA A 271 0.13 12.21 12.54
CA ALA A 271 0.72 13.32 13.28
C ALA A 271 0.81 13.07 14.79
N TYR A 272 -0.17 12.36 15.37
CA TYR A 272 -0.11 11.95 16.77
C TYR A 272 1.12 11.05 17.02
N GLU A 273 1.32 10.03 16.19
CA GLU A 273 2.46 9.11 16.35
C GLU A 273 3.82 9.79 16.12
N THR A 274 3.88 10.80 15.25
CA THR A 274 5.07 11.64 15.06
C THR A 274 5.35 12.55 16.26
N GLY A 275 4.34 13.26 16.76
CA GLY A 275 4.52 14.36 17.71
C GLY A 275 4.42 13.97 19.18
N ARG A 276 3.88 12.80 19.52
CA ARG A 276 3.66 12.37 20.92
C ARG A 276 4.93 12.24 21.77
N GLU A 277 6.09 12.03 21.14
CA GLU A 277 7.40 11.95 21.81
C GLU A 277 8.15 13.29 21.83
N ASN A 278 7.77 14.23 20.95
CA ASN A 278 8.32 15.59 20.91
C ASN A 278 7.21 16.60 20.61
N THR A 279 6.55 17.06 21.68
CA THR A 279 5.36 17.93 21.57
C THR A 279 5.66 19.30 20.99
N GLN A 280 6.92 19.75 20.94
CA GLN A 280 7.30 21.02 20.31
C GLN A 280 7.00 21.05 18.81
N TRP A 281 7.01 19.88 18.16
CA TRP A 281 6.67 19.77 16.75
C TRP A 281 5.24 20.26 16.45
N PHE A 282 4.29 20.11 17.39
CA PHE A 282 2.93 20.61 17.22
C PHE A 282 2.83 22.14 17.09
N TYR A 283 3.84 22.88 17.55
CA TYR A 283 3.93 24.33 17.43
C TYR A 283 4.65 24.80 16.16
N LYS A 284 5.30 23.90 15.40
CA LYS A 284 5.95 24.22 14.13
C LYS A 284 4.93 24.84 13.17
N LYS A 285 5.32 25.92 12.49
CA LYS A 285 4.49 26.56 11.47
C LYS A 285 4.70 25.89 10.12
N VAL A 286 3.62 25.49 9.47
CA VAL A 286 3.56 25.02 8.08
C VAL A 286 2.64 25.97 7.32
N LYS A 287 3.16 26.66 6.30
CA LYS A 287 2.44 27.72 5.57
C LYS A 287 1.68 28.67 6.51
N GLY A 288 2.37 29.22 7.51
CA GLY A 288 1.86 30.23 8.46
C GLY A 288 1.02 29.73 9.64
N LYS A 289 0.47 28.49 9.61
CA LYS A 289 -0.34 27.92 10.71
C LYS A 289 0.45 26.84 11.46
N THR A 290 0.24 26.72 12.77
CA THR A 290 0.87 25.64 13.54
C THR A 290 0.34 24.26 13.11
N VAL A 291 1.16 23.22 13.23
CA VAL A 291 0.74 21.83 13.01
C VAL A 291 -0.55 21.53 13.79
N LEU A 292 -0.61 21.85 15.09
CA LEU A 292 -1.80 21.63 15.91
C LEU A 292 -3.07 22.30 15.35
N THR A 293 -2.94 23.52 14.84
CA THR A 293 -4.07 24.25 14.25
C THR A 293 -4.56 23.54 12.99
N ARG A 294 -3.64 23.06 12.15
CA ARG A 294 -3.96 22.32 10.92
C ARG A 294 -4.64 20.98 11.18
N LEU A 295 -4.21 20.26 12.22
CA LEU A 295 -4.83 19.00 12.64
C LEU A 295 -6.28 19.22 13.10
N GLU A 296 -6.53 20.27 13.89
CA GLU A 296 -7.91 20.62 14.27
C GLU A 296 -8.74 21.05 13.06
N MET A 297 -8.16 21.83 12.13
CA MET A 297 -8.84 22.21 10.88
C MET A 297 -9.26 20.99 10.05
N ALA A 298 -8.42 19.94 9.99
CA ALA A 298 -8.76 18.71 9.28
C ALA A 298 -10.01 18.04 9.88
N LEU A 299 -10.07 17.88 11.20
CA LEU A 299 -11.24 17.28 11.83
C LEU A 299 -12.47 18.20 11.77
N GLU A 300 -12.30 19.52 11.87
CA GLU A 300 -13.41 20.48 11.70
C GLU A 300 -13.99 20.41 10.28
N TRP A 301 -13.15 20.24 9.27
CA TRP A 301 -13.61 20.10 7.89
C TRP A 301 -14.57 18.92 7.74
N VAL A 302 -14.20 17.75 8.29
CA VAL A 302 -15.10 16.57 8.32
C VAL A 302 -16.37 16.87 9.11
N TRP A 303 -16.26 17.48 10.30
CA TRP A 303 -17.42 17.79 11.16
C TRP A 303 -18.43 18.73 10.47
N LYS A 304 -17.94 19.66 9.65
CA LYS A 304 -18.78 20.66 8.97
C LYS A 304 -19.33 20.14 7.65
N ASN A 305 -18.51 19.48 6.84
CA ASN A 305 -18.85 19.15 5.45
C ASN A 305 -19.38 17.73 5.28
N LYS A 306 -19.06 16.82 6.20
CA LYS A 306 -19.39 15.39 6.08
C LYS A 306 -20.30 14.87 7.18
N ARG A 307 -20.70 15.68 8.16
CA ARG A 307 -21.60 15.21 9.24
C ARG A 307 -23.07 15.40 8.91
N SER A 308 -23.89 14.41 9.25
CA SER A 308 -25.35 14.55 9.29
C SER A 308 -25.80 15.37 10.51
N PRO A 309 -26.48 16.52 10.34
CA PRO A 309 -27.00 17.29 11.47
C PRO A 309 -27.99 16.52 12.34
N ARG A 310 -28.78 15.62 11.73
CA ARG A 310 -29.81 14.83 12.38
C ARG A 310 -29.28 13.64 13.17
N HIS A 311 -28.28 12.94 12.63
CA HIS A 311 -27.77 11.68 13.22
C HIS A 311 -26.44 11.86 13.93
N HIS A 312 -25.77 13.00 13.72
CA HIS A 312 -24.41 13.28 14.19
C HIS A 312 -23.32 12.30 13.71
N LEU A 313 -23.63 11.44 12.72
CA LEU A 313 -22.68 10.55 12.06
C LEU A 313 -22.07 11.17 10.81
N ILE A 314 -20.92 10.65 10.39
CA ILE A 314 -20.15 11.11 9.24
C ILE A 314 -20.52 10.31 7.98
N TYR A 315 -20.79 11.02 6.90
CA TYR A 315 -21.05 10.50 5.56
C TYR A 315 -19.78 10.04 4.87
N SER A 316 -19.93 8.96 4.11
CA SER A 316 -19.00 8.48 3.09
C SER A 316 -19.80 8.02 1.86
N GLY A 317 -19.12 7.67 0.77
CA GLY A 317 -19.74 6.97 -0.36
C GLY A 317 -20.03 5.51 -0.03
N PHE A 318 -20.90 4.87 -0.80
CA PHE A 318 -21.22 3.44 -0.65
C PHE A 318 -20.08 2.59 -1.23
N THR A 319 -19.06 2.29 -0.42
CA THR A 319 -17.90 1.48 -0.83
C THR A 319 -17.94 0.08 -0.20
N ALA A 320 -16.99 -0.79 -0.54
CA ALA A 320 -16.83 -2.07 0.14
C ALA A 320 -16.06 -1.90 1.46
N ASP A 321 -16.77 -1.51 2.53
CA ASP A 321 -16.24 -1.23 3.88
C ASP A 321 -15.28 -0.04 3.93
N TRP A 322 -13.96 -0.29 3.90
CA TRP A 322 -12.92 0.73 3.95
C TRP A 322 -12.49 1.21 2.56
N GLY A 323 -13.05 0.62 1.49
CA GLY A 323 -12.58 0.78 0.13
C GLY A 323 -12.79 2.16 -0.48
N ASP A 324 -12.15 2.35 -1.64
CA ASP A 324 -12.06 3.62 -2.38
C ASP A 324 -12.89 3.63 -3.68
N ILE A 325 -13.70 2.60 -3.90
CA ILE A 325 -14.55 2.44 -5.08
C ILE A 325 -16.00 2.27 -4.67
N GLU A 326 -16.87 3.15 -5.15
CA GLU A 326 -18.32 3.06 -4.95
C GLU A 326 -19.05 2.28 -6.06
N ASN A 327 -20.34 2.01 -5.85
CA ASN A 327 -21.14 1.11 -6.71
C ASN A 327 -21.87 1.78 -7.89
N THR A 328 -21.45 2.97 -8.33
CA THR A 328 -22.21 3.79 -9.30
C THR A 328 -21.68 3.73 -10.74
N TYR A 329 -20.36 3.62 -10.93
CA TYR A 329 -19.71 3.65 -12.26
C TYR A 329 -18.76 2.48 -12.48
N PRO A 330 -18.61 1.98 -13.73
CA PRO A 330 -17.69 0.88 -14.05
C PRO A 330 -16.23 1.32 -14.22
N ASP A 331 -15.91 2.59 -13.98
CA ASP A 331 -14.59 3.19 -14.26
C ASP A 331 -14.16 4.12 -13.12
N GLN A 332 -13.05 4.85 -13.33
CA GLN A 332 -12.41 5.70 -12.33
C GLN A 332 -13.31 6.77 -11.71
N ARG A 333 -14.45 7.10 -12.33
CA ARG A 333 -15.45 7.99 -11.71
C ARG A 333 -15.97 7.43 -10.39
N ALA A 334 -15.95 6.11 -10.19
CA ALA A 334 -16.34 5.45 -8.95
C ALA A 334 -15.45 5.78 -7.73
N THR A 335 -14.37 6.53 -7.91
CA THR A 335 -13.53 7.05 -6.80
C THR A 335 -13.96 8.45 -6.34
N LYS A 336 -14.94 9.06 -7.02
CA LYS A 336 -15.39 10.44 -6.77
C LYS A 336 -16.87 10.46 -6.46
N LEU A 337 -17.24 11.18 -5.40
CA LEU A 337 -18.65 11.49 -5.13
C LEU A 337 -19.24 12.29 -6.30
N SER A 338 -20.46 11.91 -6.70
CA SER A 338 -21.28 12.59 -7.69
C SER A 338 -22.74 12.66 -7.23
N ASP A 339 -23.59 13.21 -8.08
CA ASP A 339 -25.05 13.20 -7.94
C ASP A 339 -25.67 11.80 -7.92
N ARG A 340 -24.94 10.77 -8.39
CA ARG A 340 -25.37 9.37 -8.37
C ARG A 340 -24.91 8.59 -7.14
N SER A 341 -23.96 9.13 -6.38
CA SER A 341 -23.44 8.48 -5.18
C SER A 341 -24.55 8.25 -4.17
N THR A 342 -24.47 7.13 -3.44
CA THR A 342 -25.35 6.86 -2.30
C THR A 342 -24.60 7.22 -1.02
N PRO A 343 -24.95 8.33 -0.33
CA PRO A 343 -24.31 8.67 0.93
C PRO A 343 -24.70 7.67 2.02
N VAL A 344 -23.71 7.22 2.78
CA VAL A 344 -23.89 6.23 3.85
C VAL A 344 -23.19 6.63 5.13
N PHE A 345 -23.68 6.08 6.25
CA PHE A 345 -22.91 6.00 7.49
C PHE A 345 -22.22 4.64 7.52
N SER A 346 -20.90 4.62 7.28
CA SER A 346 -20.09 3.41 7.40
C SER A 346 -19.49 3.28 8.80
N ILE A 347 -19.37 2.05 9.31
CA ILE A 347 -18.68 1.81 10.59
C ILE A 347 -17.20 2.15 10.50
N TYR A 348 -16.52 1.86 9.38
CA TYR A 348 -15.10 2.19 9.21
C TYR A 348 -14.85 3.71 9.33
N THR A 349 -15.65 4.54 8.63
CA THR A 349 -15.52 6.01 8.71
C THR A 349 -15.78 6.51 10.13
N GLN A 350 -16.80 5.99 10.82
CA GLN A 350 -17.08 6.40 12.20
C GLN A 350 -15.89 6.05 13.11
N ALA A 351 -15.42 4.80 13.03
CA ALA A 351 -14.33 4.31 13.86
C ALA A 351 -13.04 5.11 13.65
N LYS A 352 -12.66 5.39 12.40
CA LYS A 352 -11.48 6.20 12.08
C LYS A 352 -11.58 7.62 12.60
N TYR A 353 -12.74 8.25 12.44
CA TYR A 353 -12.92 9.62 12.92
C TYR A 353 -12.93 9.70 14.45
N ILE A 354 -13.53 8.70 15.13
CA ILE A 354 -13.48 8.56 16.60
C ILE A 354 -12.03 8.42 17.09
N GLN A 355 -11.22 7.56 16.46
CA GLN A 355 -9.80 7.40 16.81
C GLN A 355 -9.02 8.70 16.61
N ALA A 356 -9.28 9.43 15.52
CA ALA A 356 -8.61 10.69 15.25
C ALA A 356 -8.96 11.79 16.28
N ILE A 357 -10.23 11.89 16.68
CA ILE A 357 -10.66 12.81 17.74
C ILE A 357 -9.99 12.44 19.08
N ASP A 358 -9.95 11.16 19.43
CA ASP A 358 -9.29 10.68 20.63
C ASP A 358 -7.78 11.04 20.64
N CYS A 359 -7.09 10.86 19.51
CA CYS A 359 -5.72 11.32 19.33
C CYS A 359 -5.58 12.84 19.50
N LEU A 360 -6.48 13.66 18.92
CA LEU A 360 -6.44 15.11 19.09
C LEU A 360 -6.64 15.54 20.56
N ILE A 361 -7.57 14.88 21.28
CA ILE A 361 -7.78 15.09 22.72
C ILE A 361 -6.52 14.75 23.51
N LYS A 362 -5.86 13.63 23.19
CA LYS A 362 -4.58 13.24 23.82
C LYS A 362 -3.49 14.29 23.59
N ILE A 363 -3.43 14.89 22.39
CA ILE A 363 -2.50 16.00 22.12
C ILE A 363 -2.82 17.21 23.00
N PHE A 364 -4.09 17.62 23.08
CA PHE A 364 -4.48 18.75 23.96
C PHE A 364 -4.14 18.48 25.43
N LYS A 365 -4.40 17.27 25.92
CA LYS A 365 -4.05 16.85 27.28
C LYS A 365 -2.55 16.94 27.55
N GLN A 366 -1.72 16.51 26.60
CA GLN A 366 -0.25 16.59 26.72
C GLN A 366 0.28 18.04 26.73
N LEU A 367 -0.34 18.93 25.94
CA LEU A 367 0.07 20.34 25.86
C LEU A 367 -0.40 21.19 27.05
N ASN A 368 -1.47 20.75 27.74
CA ASN A 368 -1.95 21.24 29.04
C ASN A 368 -1.97 22.77 29.26
N SER A 369 -2.47 23.55 28.29
CA SER A 369 -2.72 24.99 28.46
C SER A 369 -4.22 25.30 28.63
N SER A 370 -4.57 26.46 29.19
CA SER A 370 -5.97 26.89 29.36
C SER A 370 -6.75 26.87 28.05
N LYS A 371 -6.15 27.38 26.97
CA LYS A 371 -6.71 27.34 25.61
C LYS A 371 -6.94 25.90 25.10
N GLN A 372 -6.08 24.95 25.48
CA GLN A 372 -6.28 23.55 25.08
C GLN A 372 -7.37 22.86 25.88
N LYS A 373 -7.60 23.25 27.14
CA LYS A 373 -8.67 22.66 27.96
C LYS A 373 -10.07 22.92 27.37
N GLU A 374 -10.34 24.14 26.92
CA GLU A 374 -11.62 24.49 26.26
C GLU A 374 -11.82 23.71 24.95
N ARG A 375 -10.80 23.69 24.08
CA ARG A 375 -10.83 22.91 22.83
C ARG A 375 -11.04 21.42 23.09
N MET A 376 -10.36 20.88 24.10
CA MET A 376 -10.48 19.48 24.52
C MET A 376 -11.92 19.13 24.94
N GLN A 377 -12.58 19.99 25.73
CA GLN A 377 -13.97 19.75 26.15
C GLN A 377 -14.91 19.64 24.96
N LYS A 378 -14.86 20.59 24.03
CA LYS A 378 -15.64 20.58 22.79
C LYS A 378 -15.47 19.27 22.00
N TRP A 379 -14.22 18.80 21.86
CA TRP A 379 -13.94 17.56 21.14
C TRP A 379 -14.37 16.32 21.92
N ALA A 380 -14.29 16.33 23.25
CA ALA A 380 -14.76 15.23 24.09
C ALA A 380 -16.28 15.04 23.98
N GLU A 381 -17.06 16.14 23.95
CA GLU A 381 -18.51 16.09 23.75
C GLU A 381 -18.88 15.49 22.38
N ARG A 382 -18.16 15.90 21.31
CA ARG A 382 -18.33 15.33 19.97
C ARG A 382 -17.97 13.84 19.93
N LEU A 383 -16.89 13.45 20.59
CA LEU A 383 -16.46 12.05 20.69
C LEU A 383 -17.53 11.18 21.34
N LEU A 384 -18.08 11.61 22.47
CA LEU A 384 -19.13 10.88 23.18
C LEU A 384 -20.40 10.76 22.33
N THR A 385 -20.79 11.84 21.67
CA THR A 385 -21.94 11.86 20.74
C THR A 385 -21.76 10.86 19.61
N LEU A 386 -20.60 10.89 18.93
CA LEU A 386 -20.28 9.96 17.84
C LEU A 386 -20.26 8.51 18.30
N LYS A 387 -19.62 8.21 19.43
CA LYS A 387 -19.59 6.84 19.99
C LYS A 387 -21.01 6.33 20.27
N SER A 388 -21.84 7.15 20.92
CA SER A 388 -23.23 6.80 21.26
C SER A 388 -24.10 6.57 20.01
N GLN A 389 -24.04 7.49 19.03
CA GLN A 389 -24.82 7.37 17.80
C GLN A 389 -24.33 6.21 16.92
N SER A 390 -23.03 5.94 16.89
CA SER A 390 -22.47 4.80 16.15
C SER A 390 -22.99 3.49 16.73
N LYS A 391 -22.96 3.33 18.07
CA LYS A 391 -23.55 2.17 18.74
C LYS A 391 -25.04 2.03 18.45
N THR A 392 -25.80 3.10 18.67
CA THR A 392 -27.27 3.09 18.52
C THR A 392 -27.71 2.74 17.10
N LEU A 393 -27.04 3.28 16.09
CA LEU A 393 -27.48 3.13 14.71
C LEU A 393 -26.86 1.93 14.00
N LEU A 394 -25.58 1.61 14.26
CA LEU A 394 -24.84 0.64 13.44
C LEU A 394 -24.61 -0.71 14.13
N TYR A 395 -24.73 -0.82 15.46
CA TYR A 395 -24.51 -2.10 16.15
C TYR A 395 -25.73 -3.02 16.01
N LEU A 396 -25.51 -4.25 15.56
CA LEU A 396 -26.56 -5.27 15.43
C LEU A 396 -26.53 -6.17 16.68
N GLU A 397 -27.37 -5.87 17.67
CA GLU A 397 -27.36 -6.59 18.96
C GLU A 397 -27.63 -8.09 18.78
N ASP A 398 -28.55 -8.46 17.88
CA ASP A 398 -28.89 -9.86 17.56
C ASP A 398 -27.77 -10.62 16.83
N LYS A 399 -26.83 -9.89 16.21
CA LYS A 399 -25.72 -10.46 15.46
C LYS A 399 -24.38 -10.38 16.18
N GLY A 400 -24.21 -9.43 17.10
CA GLY A 400 -22.99 -9.23 17.88
C GLY A 400 -21.89 -8.41 17.18
N TYR A 401 -22.18 -7.73 16.07
CA TYR A 401 -21.21 -6.91 15.33
C TYR A 401 -21.86 -5.67 14.71
N PHE A 402 -21.04 -4.73 14.24
CA PHE A 402 -21.48 -3.55 13.51
C PHE A 402 -21.75 -3.87 12.04
N ILE A 403 -22.88 -3.38 11.52
CA ILE A 403 -23.19 -3.43 10.08
C ILE A 403 -22.20 -2.56 9.29
N THR A 404 -21.91 -2.94 8.04
CA THR A 404 -21.02 -2.18 7.17
C THR A 404 -21.52 -0.75 6.97
N HIS A 405 -22.77 -0.59 6.54
CA HIS A 405 -23.39 0.71 6.27
C HIS A 405 -24.84 0.79 6.72
N ILE A 406 -25.29 2.03 6.93
CA ILE A 406 -26.70 2.41 6.83
C ILE A 406 -26.85 3.56 5.85
N VAL A 407 -27.86 3.44 4.97
CA VAL A 407 -28.35 4.54 4.14
C VAL A 407 -29.36 5.35 4.96
N PRO A 408 -29.17 6.66 5.19
CA PRO A 408 -30.03 7.45 6.06
C PRO A 408 -31.39 7.85 5.44
N SER A 409 -31.57 7.71 4.12
CA SER A 409 -32.84 7.99 3.44
C SER A 409 -33.85 6.86 3.62
N ASP A 410 -35.11 7.05 3.21
CA ASP A 410 -36.19 6.06 3.41
C ASP A 410 -36.06 4.80 2.52
N SER A 411 -35.06 4.72 1.64
CA SER A 411 -34.77 3.56 0.79
C SER A 411 -33.99 2.43 1.50
N ARG A 412 -33.92 2.47 2.84
CA ARG A 412 -33.11 1.59 3.71
C ARG A 412 -33.23 0.10 3.43
N GLY A 413 -34.42 -0.35 3.01
CA GLY A 413 -34.78 -1.76 3.06
C GLY A 413 -33.97 -2.70 2.17
N LYS A 414 -33.39 -2.22 1.05
CA LYS A 414 -32.70 -3.13 0.11
C LYS A 414 -31.27 -3.50 0.55
N TYR A 415 -30.44 -2.50 0.88
CA TYR A 415 -29.04 -2.74 1.25
C TYR A 415 -28.93 -3.31 2.67
N TYR A 416 -29.71 -2.78 3.61
CA TYR A 416 -29.70 -3.21 5.00
C TYR A 416 -29.95 -4.72 5.16
N ARG A 417 -30.90 -5.30 4.40
CA ARG A 417 -31.21 -6.74 4.46
C ARG A 417 -30.05 -7.62 4.01
N MET A 418 -29.21 -7.15 3.09
CA MET A 418 -28.03 -7.86 2.62
C MET A 418 -26.86 -7.65 3.59
N GLU A 419 -26.57 -6.39 3.93
CA GLU A 419 -25.42 -6.02 4.75
C GLU A 419 -25.55 -6.51 6.19
N LYS A 420 -26.77 -6.66 6.73
CA LYS A 420 -26.95 -7.28 8.06
C LYS A 420 -26.45 -8.72 8.12
N GLU A 421 -26.40 -9.42 7.00
CA GLU A 421 -25.87 -10.79 6.90
C GLU A 421 -24.41 -10.81 6.45
N MET A 422 -23.79 -9.64 6.25
CA MET A 422 -22.38 -9.46 5.90
C MET A 422 -21.57 -9.06 7.13
N LEU A 423 -20.36 -9.59 7.25
CA LEU A 423 -19.43 -9.22 8.31
C LEU A 423 -18.33 -8.38 7.68
N ALA A 424 -18.34 -7.08 7.97
CA ALA A 424 -17.27 -6.16 7.63
C ALA A 424 -16.13 -6.29 8.64
N VAL A 425 -15.13 -7.11 8.32
CA VAL A 425 -14.05 -7.45 9.25
C VAL A 425 -13.19 -6.23 9.56
N GLY A 426 -12.87 -5.42 8.55
CA GLY A 426 -12.08 -4.20 8.71
C GLY A 426 -12.78 -3.16 9.57
N GLY A 427 -14.00 -2.79 9.19
CA GLY A 427 -14.84 -1.86 9.94
C GLY A 427 -15.06 -2.26 11.40
N ASN A 428 -15.31 -3.55 11.68
CA ASN A 428 -15.45 -4.04 13.05
C ASN A 428 -14.12 -4.04 13.82
N ALA A 429 -13.00 -4.41 13.20
CA ALA A 429 -11.70 -4.32 13.85
C ALA A 429 -11.37 -2.87 14.27
N GLU A 430 -11.63 -1.91 13.39
CA GLU A 430 -11.46 -0.48 13.68
C GLU A 430 -12.45 -0.01 14.76
N ALA A 431 -13.68 -0.52 14.79
CA ALA A 431 -14.64 -0.23 15.85
C ALA A 431 -14.15 -0.71 17.23
N ILE A 432 -13.52 -1.88 17.31
CA ILE A 432 -12.90 -2.39 18.54
C ILE A 432 -11.74 -1.47 18.97
N ILE A 433 -10.87 -1.06 18.04
CA ILE A 433 -9.76 -0.12 18.29
C ILE A 433 -10.28 1.24 18.75
N ALA A 434 -11.40 1.70 18.18
CA ALA A 434 -12.11 2.93 18.52
C ALA A 434 -12.89 2.86 19.85
N ASP A 435 -12.79 1.74 20.56
CA ASP A 435 -13.45 1.50 21.84
C ASP A 435 -14.99 1.53 21.74
N LEU A 436 -15.52 1.02 20.63
CA LEU A 436 -16.97 0.85 20.42
C LEU A 436 -17.49 -0.53 20.85
N MET A 437 -16.62 -1.48 21.18
CA MET A 437 -17.02 -2.83 21.61
C MET A 437 -16.41 -3.18 22.96
N ASP A 438 -17.22 -3.61 23.91
CA ASP A 438 -16.71 -4.21 25.15
C ASP A 438 -16.19 -5.64 24.92
N HIS A 439 -15.64 -6.26 25.96
CA HIS A 439 -15.05 -7.60 25.88
C HIS A 439 -16.07 -8.66 25.41
N SER A 440 -17.29 -8.64 25.93
CA SER A 440 -18.34 -9.60 25.56
C SER A 440 -18.78 -9.44 24.11
N GLN A 441 -18.83 -8.19 23.63
CA GLN A 441 -19.16 -7.89 22.23
C GLN A 441 -18.05 -8.39 21.29
N VAL A 442 -16.78 -8.28 21.70
CA VAL A 442 -15.65 -8.83 20.93
C VAL A 442 -15.69 -10.36 20.86
N GLU A 443 -16.06 -11.04 21.94
CA GLU A 443 -16.27 -12.51 21.93
C GLU A 443 -17.34 -12.92 20.91
N ARG A 444 -18.47 -12.20 20.88
CA ARG A 444 -19.54 -12.47 19.90
C ARG A 444 -19.05 -12.25 18.46
N PHE A 445 -18.32 -11.15 18.21
CA PHE A 445 -17.71 -10.90 16.90
C PHE A 445 -16.75 -12.03 16.48
N LEU A 446 -15.87 -12.47 17.39
CA LEU A 446 -14.94 -13.57 17.14
C LEU A 446 -15.66 -14.88 16.81
N HIS A 447 -16.72 -15.19 17.55
CA HIS A 447 -17.54 -16.37 17.29
C HIS A 447 -18.12 -16.34 15.86
N VAL A 448 -18.71 -15.21 15.46
CA VAL A 448 -19.28 -15.05 14.12
C VAL A 448 -18.19 -15.09 13.04
N LEU A 449 -17.05 -14.45 13.28
CA LEU A 449 -15.91 -14.45 12.36
C LEU A 449 -15.45 -15.88 12.07
N GLU A 450 -15.20 -16.67 13.10
CA GLU A 450 -14.75 -18.06 12.96
C GLU A 450 -15.81 -18.97 12.34
N GLN A 451 -17.08 -18.81 12.73
CA GLN A 451 -18.18 -19.53 12.08
C GLN A 451 -18.21 -19.29 10.57
N ARG A 452 -18.04 -18.03 10.13
CA ARG A 452 -18.06 -17.68 8.71
C ARG A 452 -16.79 -18.11 7.99
N ARG A 453 -15.62 -17.94 8.60
CA ARG A 453 -14.36 -18.45 8.05
C ARG A 453 -14.44 -19.95 7.80
N LYS A 454 -14.96 -20.72 8.76
CA LYS A 454 -15.19 -22.16 8.59
C LYS A 454 -16.19 -22.46 7.47
N LYS A 455 -17.32 -21.75 7.42
CA LYS A 455 -18.35 -21.93 6.37
C LYS A 455 -17.80 -21.70 4.97
N TYR A 456 -16.90 -20.73 4.79
CA TYR A 456 -16.34 -20.37 3.48
C TYR A 456 -14.92 -20.93 3.23
N GLY A 457 -14.35 -21.70 4.15
CA GLY A 457 -13.01 -22.28 4.01
C GLY A 457 -11.90 -21.23 3.91
N LEU A 458 -11.99 -20.14 4.67
CA LEU A 458 -11.06 -19.01 4.61
C LEU A 458 -9.81 -19.29 5.46
N GLN A 459 -8.64 -19.27 4.82
CA GLN A 459 -7.39 -19.72 5.44
C GLN A 459 -6.86 -18.79 6.53
N THR A 460 -7.06 -17.48 6.38
CA THR A 460 -6.57 -16.47 7.32
C THR A 460 -7.70 -15.57 7.80
N VAL A 461 -7.43 -14.78 8.84
CA VAL A 461 -8.34 -13.73 9.33
C VAL A 461 -8.43 -12.50 8.41
N SER A 462 -7.61 -12.43 7.36
CA SER A 462 -7.39 -11.22 6.55
C SER A 462 -8.49 -10.92 5.52
N PHE A 463 -9.54 -11.73 5.41
CA PHE A 463 -10.64 -11.51 4.47
C PHE A 463 -11.53 -10.32 4.90
N THR A 464 -11.78 -9.37 4.00
CA THR A 464 -12.36 -8.06 4.37
C THR A 464 -13.86 -8.08 4.60
N LEU A 465 -14.60 -8.84 3.80
CA LEU A 465 -16.06 -8.94 3.79
C LEU A 465 -16.48 -10.40 3.70
N ILE A 466 -17.30 -10.87 4.64
CA ILE A 466 -17.71 -12.28 4.69
C ILE A 466 -19.24 -12.40 4.89
N PRO A 467 -19.99 -12.91 3.89
CA PRO A 467 -19.59 -13.06 2.50
C PRO A 467 -19.37 -11.69 1.80
N PRO A 468 -18.68 -11.66 0.65
CA PRO A 468 -18.60 -10.46 -0.20
C PRO A 468 -19.96 -10.07 -0.79
N TYR A 469 -20.03 -8.89 -1.38
CA TYR A 469 -21.15 -8.50 -2.22
C TYR A 469 -21.28 -9.44 -3.44
N PRO A 470 -22.52 -9.65 -3.93
CA PRO A 470 -22.75 -10.52 -5.08
C PRO A 470 -22.09 -9.96 -6.34
N GLN A 471 -21.84 -10.86 -7.29
CA GLN A 471 -21.26 -10.52 -8.58
C GLN A 471 -22.05 -9.40 -9.27
N GLY A 472 -21.34 -8.41 -9.81
CA GLY A 472 -21.95 -7.29 -10.51
C GLY A 472 -22.55 -6.20 -9.60
N PHE A 473 -22.55 -6.36 -8.28
CA PHE A 473 -23.04 -5.30 -7.37
C PHE A 473 -22.22 -4.01 -7.51
N PHE A 474 -20.89 -4.14 -7.51
CA PHE A 474 -20.01 -3.07 -7.95
C PHE A 474 -19.73 -3.27 -9.45
N PRO A 475 -20.06 -2.29 -10.31
CA PRO A 475 -19.81 -2.42 -11.75
C PRO A 475 -18.32 -2.28 -12.11
N HIS A 476 -17.49 -1.77 -11.21
CA HIS A 476 -16.06 -1.56 -11.45
C HIS A 476 -15.29 -2.91 -11.55
N PRO A 477 -14.42 -3.12 -12.55
CA PRO A 477 -13.72 -4.38 -12.80
C PRO A 477 -12.95 -4.96 -11.60
N LEU A 478 -12.44 -4.09 -10.72
CA LEU A 478 -11.70 -4.54 -9.51
C LEU A 478 -12.61 -5.24 -8.48
N LEU A 479 -13.88 -4.85 -8.37
CA LEU A 479 -14.83 -5.33 -7.36
C LEU A 479 -15.97 -6.18 -7.94
N ILE A 480 -16.09 -6.26 -9.28
CA ILE A 480 -17.21 -6.92 -9.96
C ILE A 480 -17.35 -8.41 -9.58
N ARG A 481 -16.23 -9.06 -9.24
CA ARG A 481 -16.18 -10.46 -8.81
C ARG A 481 -16.19 -10.55 -7.28
N PRO A 482 -16.96 -11.48 -6.68
CA PRO A 482 -16.81 -11.81 -5.27
C PRO A 482 -15.39 -12.29 -4.95
N TRP A 483 -14.91 -12.00 -3.73
CA TRP A 483 -13.57 -12.36 -3.25
C TRP A 483 -12.43 -11.72 -4.05
N SER A 484 -12.66 -10.51 -4.57
CA SER A 484 -11.70 -9.73 -5.36
C SER A 484 -11.50 -8.36 -4.74
N TYR A 485 -10.24 -7.93 -4.63
CA TYR A 485 -9.86 -6.62 -4.14
C TYR A 485 -10.57 -6.31 -2.82
N GLN A 486 -11.22 -5.15 -2.67
CA GLN A 486 -11.98 -4.77 -1.47
C GLN A 486 -13.26 -5.57 -1.28
N ASN A 487 -13.82 -6.19 -2.34
CA ASN A 487 -15.04 -6.99 -2.28
C ASN A 487 -14.75 -8.42 -1.77
N GLY A 488 -14.26 -8.50 -0.53
CA GLY A 488 -13.96 -9.75 0.17
C GLY A 488 -12.62 -10.40 -0.20
N GLY A 489 -11.70 -9.70 -0.86
CA GLY A 489 -10.32 -10.18 -1.01
C GLY A 489 -9.62 -10.29 0.35
N GLN A 490 -8.46 -10.93 0.36
CA GLN A 490 -7.65 -11.12 1.56
C GLN A 490 -6.60 -10.00 1.67
N TRP A 491 -6.65 -9.20 2.74
CA TRP A 491 -5.80 -8.03 2.96
C TRP A 491 -5.14 -8.10 4.34
N ASP A 492 -3.83 -8.29 4.42
CA ASP A 492 -3.17 -8.55 5.72
C ASP A 492 -3.14 -7.37 6.67
N TRP A 493 -3.18 -6.15 6.15
CA TRP A 493 -3.37 -4.97 7.00
C TRP A 493 -4.76 -4.92 7.64
N ILE A 494 -5.77 -5.62 7.10
CA ILE A 494 -7.07 -5.83 7.76
C ILE A 494 -6.98 -6.94 8.79
N GLY A 495 -6.35 -8.07 8.46
CA GLY A 495 -6.09 -9.13 9.42
C GLY A 495 -5.26 -8.65 10.63
N ALA A 496 -4.24 -7.83 10.38
CA ALA A 496 -3.41 -7.23 11.43
C ALA A 496 -4.18 -6.20 12.28
N ARG A 497 -5.20 -5.51 11.75
CA ARG A 497 -6.11 -4.69 12.57
C ARG A 497 -6.94 -5.54 13.52
N VAL A 498 -7.42 -6.70 13.07
CA VAL A 498 -8.09 -7.67 13.97
C VAL A 498 -7.12 -8.09 15.07
N VAL A 499 -5.90 -8.53 14.71
CA VAL A 499 -4.88 -8.91 15.70
C VAL A 499 -4.58 -7.78 16.70
N LYS A 500 -4.39 -6.55 16.22
CA LYS A 500 -4.18 -5.36 17.06
C LYS A 500 -5.36 -5.14 18.02
N ALA A 501 -6.58 -5.17 17.51
CA ALA A 501 -7.80 -5.02 18.30
C ALA A 501 -7.87 -6.06 19.43
N LEU A 502 -7.54 -7.32 19.12
CA LEU A 502 -7.54 -8.43 20.07
C LEU A 502 -6.47 -8.27 21.15
N PHE A 503 -5.24 -7.88 20.80
CA PHE A 503 -4.21 -7.57 21.80
C PHE A 503 -4.63 -6.42 22.72
N LEU A 504 -5.24 -5.36 22.18
CA LEU A 504 -5.74 -4.23 22.98
C LEU A 504 -6.88 -4.61 23.93
N ARG A 505 -7.64 -5.66 23.61
CA ARG A 505 -8.78 -6.14 24.41
C ARG A 505 -8.49 -7.37 25.28
N GLY A 506 -7.25 -7.86 25.27
CA GLY A 506 -6.82 -8.97 26.11
C GLY A 506 -7.04 -10.37 25.52
N PHE A 507 -7.49 -10.50 24.27
CA PHE A 507 -7.66 -11.76 23.54
C PHE A 507 -6.32 -12.26 22.99
N LYS A 508 -5.37 -12.51 23.90
CA LYS A 508 -3.97 -12.77 23.55
C LYS A 508 -3.82 -14.03 22.69
N LYS A 509 -4.52 -15.11 23.06
CA LYS A 509 -4.38 -16.41 22.38
C LYS A 509 -4.88 -16.34 20.93
N GLU A 510 -6.04 -15.71 20.73
CA GLU A 510 -6.65 -15.49 19.43
C GLU A 510 -5.77 -14.59 18.57
N ALA A 511 -5.26 -13.49 19.15
CA ALA A 511 -4.35 -12.58 18.48
C ALA A 511 -3.06 -13.27 18.01
N GLU A 512 -2.44 -14.09 18.86
CA GLU A 512 -1.21 -14.84 18.52
C GLU A 512 -1.46 -15.87 17.41
N ASN A 513 -2.59 -16.58 17.45
CA ASN A 513 -2.96 -17.55 16.42
C ASN A 513 -3.14 -16.87 15.05
N TYR A 514 -3.95 -15.82 14.99
CA TYR A 514 -4.19 -15.08 13.74
C TYR A 514 -2.94 -14.38 13.21
N LEU A 515 -2.08 -13.87 14.09
CA LEU A 515 -0.79 -13.32 13.69
C LEU A 515 0.08 -14.39 13.03
N LEU A 516 0.14 -15.60 13.60
CA LEU A 516 0.92 -16.70 13.04
C LEU A 516 0.36 -17.22 11.70
N GLU A 517 -0.94 -17.13 11.46
CA GLU A 517 -1.53 -17.42 10.14
C GLU A 517 -0.98 -16.47 9.07
N ILE A 518 -0.98 -15.16 9.36
CA ILE A 518 -0.46 -14.12 8.45
C ILE A 518 1.05 -14.31 8.23
N VAL A 519 1.81 -14.50 9.30
CA VAL A 519 3.28 -14.62 9.24
C VAL A 519 3.74 -15.84 8.45
N ARG A 520 3.11 -17.01 8.63
CA ARG A 520 3.49 -18.20 7.85
C ARG A 520 3.37 -17.93 6.36
N LYS A 521 2.24 -17.34 5.96
CA LYS A 521 1.97 -16.99 4.57
C LYS A 521 2.98 -15.99 3.99
N ASN A 522 3.35 -14.95 4.76
CA ASN A 522 4.34 -13.97 4.32
C ASN A 522 5.74 -14.59 4.14
N LEU A 523 6.16 -15.42 5.10
CA LEU A 523 7.46 -16.09 5.07
C LEU A 523 7.57 -17.12 3.95
N ASP A 524 6.49 -17.86 3.65
CA ASP A 524 6.46 -18.82 2.55
C ASP A 524 6.68 -18.13 1.18
N ARG A 525 6.37 -16.84 1.09
CA ARG A 525 6.47 -16.03 -0.13
C ARG A 525 7.66 -15.09 -0.17
N PHE A 526 8.37 -14.90 0.94
CA PHE A 526 9.39 -13.86 1.10
C PHE A 526 8.87 -12.46 0.72
N ASN A 527 7.58 -12.22 0.90
CA ASN A 527 6.90 -11.00 0.45
C ASN A 527 5.64 -10.73 1.28
N ILE A 528 5.22 -9.46 1.31
CA ILE A 528 3.98 -8.99 1.91
C ILE A 528 3.19 -8.33 0.78
N ASN A 529 2.17 -9.02 0.28
CA ASN A 529 1.38 -8.54 -0.86
C ASN A 529 0.33 -7.52 -0.38
N GLU A 530 -0.11 -6.66 -1.30
CA GLU A 530 -1.21 -5.74 -1.09
C GLU A 530 -2.49 -6.51 -0.74
N TRP A 531 -2.85 -7.48 -1.58
CA TRP A 531 -3.97 -8.38 -1.32
C TRP A 531 -3.81 -9.70 -2.06
N GLU A 532 -4.66 -10.66 -1.71
CA GLU A 532 -4.72 -11.98 -2.35
C GLU A 532 -6.17 -12.37 -2.68
N ASP A 533 -6.33 -13.15 -3.74
CA ASP A 533 -7.61 -13.80 -4.03
C ASP A 533 -7.94 -14.89 -3.01
N ARG A 534 -9.12 -15.49 -3.12
CA ARG A 534 -9.58 -16.54 -2.20
C ARG A 534 -8.69 -17.79 -2.17
N ASN A 535 -7.96 -18.08 -3.24
CA ASN A 535 -7.03 -19.21 -3.32
C ASN A 535 -5.66 -18.85 -2.73
N GLY A 536 -5.50 -17.61 -2.27
CA GLY A 536 -4.25 -17.06 -1.80
C GLY A 536 -3.36 -16.56 -2.92
N SER A 537 -3.78 -16.46 -4.19
CA SER A 537 -2.87 -15.95 -5.23
C SER A 537 -2.58 -14.46 -4.97
N PRO A 538 -1.31 -14.03 -4.96
CA PRO A 538 -0.94 -12.63 -4.71
C PRO A 538 -1.44 -11.72 -5.83
N GLN A 539 -1.92 -10.54 -5.45
CA GLN A 539 -2.47 -9.54 -6.34
C GLN A 539 -2.02 -8.14 -5.88
N GLY A 540 -2.07 -7.17 -6.80
CA GLY A 540 -1.68 -5.80 -6.51
C GLY A 540 -0.16 -5.62 -6.35
N ALA A 541 0.23 -4.74 -5.44
CA ALA A 541 1.62 -4.41 -5.16
C ALA A 541 2.31 -5.44 -4.26
N ASP A 542 3.62 -5.56 -4.44
CA ASP A 542 4.50 -6.27 -3.51
C ASP A 542 5.03 -5.31 -2.45
N PHE A 543 5.57 -5.88 -1.38
CA PHE A 543 6.13 -5.14 -0.26
C PHE A 543 5.16 -4.07 0.25
N TYR A 544 3.92 -4.48 0.54
CA TYR A 544 2.87 -3.59 1.00
C TYR A 544 3.12 -3.11 2.43
N VAL A 545 3.43 -1.82 2.54
CA VAL A 545 3.95 -1.18 3.76
C VAL A 545 2.89 -1.08 4.86
N GLY A 546 1.61 -0.91 4.49
CA GLY A 546 0.50 -0.83 5.44
C GLY A 546 0.37 -2.12 6.26
N ALA A 547 0.48 -3.27 5.60
CA ALA A 547 0.47 -4.57 6.26
C ALA A 547 1.73 -4.76 7.11
N ALA A 548 2.91 -4.45 6.57
CA ALA A 548 4.16 -4.58 7.32
C ALA A 548 4.18 -3.73 8.60
N GLY A 549 3.68 -2.49 8.53
CA GLY A 549 3.57 -1.61 9.68
C GLY A 549 2.69 -2.17 10.80
N LEU A 550 1.48 -2.63 10.45
CA LEU A 550 0.54 -3.17 11.44
C LEU A 550 0.98 -4.52 12.01
N ILE A 551 1.53 -5.42 11.19
CA ILE A 551 2.08 -6.70 11.66
C ILE A 551 3.22 -6.44 12.65
N GLY A 552 4.12 -5.51 12.33
CA GLY A 552 5.19 -5.09 13.22
C GLY A 552 4.69 -4.48 14.53
N GLU A 553 3.64 -3.65 14.47
CA GLU A 553 2.97 -3.13 15.65
C GLU A 553 2.36 -4.27 16.49
N CYS A 554 1.73 -5.27 15.86
CA CYS A 554 1.16 -6.42 16.57
C CYS A 554 2.22 -7.26 17.29
N ILE A 555 3.35 -7.55 16.63
CA ILE A 555 4.49 -8.24 17.26
C ILE A 555 4.96 -7.42 18.48
N PHE A 556 5.11 -6.11 18.32
CA PHE A 556 5.51 -5.25 19.42
C PHE A 556 4.50 -5.25 20.58
N LEU A 557 3.20 -5.10 20.30
CA LEU A 557 2.14 -5.09 21.31
C LEU A 557 2.08 -6.41 22.08
N GLY A 558 2.15 -7.55 21.38
CA GLY A 558 2.07 -8.88 21.99
C GLY A 558 3.30 -9.26 22.82
N TYR A 559 4.49 -8.77 22.44
CA TYR A 559 5.76 -9.27 22.98
C TYR A 559 6.65 -8.22 23.68
N ARG A 560 6.19 -6.97 23.84
CA ARG A 560 6.95 -5.86 24.47
C ARG A 560 7.55 -6.17 25.85
N LYS A 561 6.93 -7.05 26.66
CA LYS A 561 7.43 -7.41 28.00
C LYS A 561 8.80 -8.09 27.95
N LYS A 562 9.20 -8.65 26.80
CA LYS A 562 10.49 -9.32 26.57
C LYS A 562 11.59 -8.38 26.07
N LEU A 563 11.35 -7.07 26.00
CA LEU A 563 12.35 -6.08 25.57
C LEU A 563 13.30 -5.70 26.71
N ASN A 564 14.58 -5.49 26.39
CA ASN A 564 15.59 -5.05 27.36
C ASN A 564 15.43 -3.57 27.72
N THR A 565 15.99 -3.14 28.85
CA THR A 565 15.85 -1.78 29.41
C THR A 565 16.31 -0.67 28.46
N SER A 566 17.30 -0.93 27.60
CA SER A 566 17.76 0.00 26.55
C SER A 566 16.74 0.17 25.41
N GLN A 567 15.96 -0.88 25.10
CA GLN A 567 14.86 -0.85 24.13
C GLN A 567 13.57 -0.24 24.71
N LYS A 568 13.52 -0.04 26.04
CA LYS A 568 12.42 0.61 26.77
C LYS A 568 12.59 2.14 26.86
N LYS A 569 13.79 2.67 26.67
CA LYS A 569 14.05 4.13 26.76
C LYS A 569 13.39 4.85 25.58
N GLY A 570 12.47 5.79 25.88
CA GLY A 570 11.61 6.48 24.90
C GLY A 570 10.16 6.00 24.88
N MET A 571 9.81 4.99 25.69
CA MET A 571 8.45 4.45 25.75
C MET A 571 7.63 5.16 26.84
N MET A 572 6.62 5.94 26.45
CA MET A 572 5.41 6.01 27.27
C MET A 572 4.62 4.73 27.05
N ASP A 573 4.17 4.12 28.13
CA ASP A 573 3.15 3.07 28.08
C ASP A 573 2.01 3.55 27.17
N TYR A 574 1.57 2.70 26.23
CA TYR A 574 0.15 2.72 25.90
C TYR A 574 -0.52 2.52 27.26
N PRO A 575 -1.24 3.54 27.80
CA PRO A 575 -1.94 3.34 29.05
C PRO A 575 -2.77 2.08 28.87
N SER A 576 -2.78 1.20 29.87
CA SER A 576 -3.88 0.26 29.91
C SER A 576 -5.16 1.09 29.77
N PHE A 577 -6.06 0.73 28.86
CA PHE A 577 -7.24 1.55 28.58
C PHE A 577 -8.07 1.81 29.85
N GLN A 578 -7.93 0.95 30.87
CA GLN A 578 -8.50 1.11 32.21
C GLN A 578 -7.89 2.25 33.06
N GLN A 579 -6.74 2.80 32.70
CA GLN A 579 -6.10 3.92 33.41
C GLN A 579 -6.44 5.29 32.82
N LEU A 580 -7.29 5.35 31.79
CA LEU A 580 -7.68 6.60 31.11
C LEU A 580 -9.07 7.13 31.49
N TYR A 581 -9.78 6.44 32.39
CA TYR A 581 -11.04 6.89 32.98
C TYR A 581 -10.98 6.82 34.50
#